data_AF-A0A1Q9DR77-F1
#
_entry.id   AF-A0A1Q9DR77-F1
#
_cell.length_a   1.000
_cell.length_b   1.000
_cell.length_c   1.000
_cell.angle_alpha   90.00
_cell.angle_beta   90.00
_cell.angle_gamma   90.00
#
_symmetry.space_group_name_H-M   'P 1'
#
loop_
_entity.id
_entity.type
_entity.pdbx_description
1 polymer ?
#
loop_
_entity_poly.entity_id
_entity_poly.type
_entity_poly.pdbx_seq_one_letter_code
_entity_poly.pdbx_strand_id
1 'polypeptide(L)'
;MKKDTFTSPRVLPSYLLSSVLAGCLKAAKESRAVKVRFNQHGVMSNQFILRSRGRQLLCEALVCPTAEQVLNGPGLQAHQQSQSVPASESMGY
;
A
#
# COMPACT_ATOMS: atom_id res chain seq x y z
N MET A 1 -26.79 35.57 -0.27
CA MET A 1 -26.39 34.30 -0.93
C MET A 1 -25.34 33.65 -0.04
N LYS A 2 -25.67 32.54 0.64
CA LYS A 2 -24.72 31.80 1.48
C LYS A 2 -23.91 30.88 0.55
N LYS A 3 -22.57 30.95 0.61
CA LYS A 3 -21.69 30.03 -0.10
C LYS A 3 -21.79 28.68 0.59
N ASP A 4 -22.55 27.76 0.02
CA ASP A 4 -22.52 26.37 0.42
C ASP A 4 -21.13 25.83 0.11
N THR A 5 -20.33 25.67 1.17
CA THR A 5 -19.01 25.06 1.07
C THR A 5 -19.26 23.58 0.85
N PHE A 6 -19.19 23.13 -0.40
CA PHE A 6 -19.24 21.71 -0.76
C PHE A 6 -17.99 21.04 -0.18
N THR A 7 -18.07 20.62 1.08
CA THR A 7 -17.08 19.71 1.66
C THR A 7 -17.29 18.37 0.97
N SER A 8 -16.50 18.12 -0.08
CA SER A 8 -16.39 16.78 -0.67
C SER A 8 -16.26 15.76 0.47
N PRO A 9 -17.02 14.65 0.46
CA PRO A 9 -16.89 13.63 1.48
C PRO A 9 -15.41 13.24 1.57
N ARG A 10 -14.85 13.27 2.79
CA ARG A 10 -13.46 12.84 3.02
C ARG A 10 -13.38 11.35 2.73
N VAL A 11 -13.06 10.99 1.50
CA VAL A 11 -12.77 9.61 1.12
C VAL A 11 -11.51 9.20 1.87
N LEU A 12 -11.64 8.24 2.79
CA LEU A 12 -10.50 7.63 3.45
C LEU A 12 -9.95 6.52 2.53
N PRO A 13 -8.72 6.64 2.02
CA PRO A 13 -8.16 5.63 1.14
C PRO A 13 -7.97 4.31 1.91
N SER A 14 -8.43 3.22 1.31
CA SER A 14 -8.22 1.85 1.80
C SER A 14 -7.09 1.20 1.01
N TYR A 15 -6.35 0.28 1.64
CA TYR A 15 -5.19 -0.37 1.03
C TYR A 15 -5.26 -1.86 1.28
N LEU A 16 -4.81 -2.65 0.30
CA LEU A 16 -4.67 -4.08 0.48
C LEU A 16 -3.46 -4.34 1.40
N LEU A 17 -3.70 -5.02 2.53
CA LEU A 17 -2.65 -5.28 3.52
C LEU A 17 -1.46 -6.05 2.91
N SER A 18 -1.71 -7.01 2.01
CA SER A 18 -0.62 -7.74 1.34
C SER A 18 0.26 -6.85 0.48
N SER A 19 -0.30 -5.85 -0.21
CA SER A 19 0.47 -4.86 -0.98
C SER A 19 1.35 -3.98 -0.09
N VAL A 20 0.85 -3.62 1.10
CA VAL A 20 1.65 -2.92 2.11
C VAL A 20 2.78 -3.83 2.60
N LEU A 21 2.48 -5.08 2.98
CA LEU A 21 3.44 -5.98 3.62
C LEU A 21 4.51 -6.55 2.68
N ALA A 22 4.18 -6.81 1.40
CA ALA A 22 5.04 -7.53 0.45
C ALA A 22 6.43 -6.90 0.24
N GLY A 23 6.54 -5.57 0.32
CA GLY A 23 7.81 -4.85 0.24
C GLY A 23 8.25 -4.21 1.57
N CYS A 24 7.30 -3.78 2.39
CA CYS A 24 7.59 -2.93 3.54
C CYS A 24 8.18 -3.69 4.73
N LEU A 25 7.83 -4.96 4.95
CA LEU A 25 8.24 -5.68 6.17
C LEU A 25 9.76 -5.85 6.28
N LYS A 26 10.41 -6.26 5.18
CA LYS A 26 11.87 -6.43 5.15
C LYS A 26 12.58 -5.08 5.28
N ALA A 27 12.13 -4.08 4.53
CA ALA A 27 12.70 -2.74 4.58
C ALA A 27 12.52 -2.09 5.97
N ALA A 28 11.38 -2.29 6.63
CA ALA A 28 11.09 -1.79 7.98
C ALA A 28 12.05 -2.36 9.02
N LYS A 29 12.35 -3.66 8.97
CA LYS A 29 13.28 -4.31 9.91
C LYS A 29 14.67 -3.69 9.86
N GLU A 30 15.18 -3.46 8.66
CA GLU A 30 16.51 -2.88 8.42
C GLU A 30 16.55 -1.35 8.59
N SER A 31 15.38 -0.72 8.78
CA SER A 31 15.25 0.73 8.91
C SER A 31 15.41 1.24 10.34
N ARG A 32 16.05 2.40 10.47
CA ARG A 32 16.02 3.19 11.72
C ARG A 32 14.73 4.00 11.87
N ALA A 33 14.11 4.36 10.75
CA ALA A 33 12.91 5.19 10.71
C ALA A 33 12.14 4.95 9.41
N VAL A 34 10.83 5.19 9.45
CA VAL A 34 9.93 5.13 8.30
C VAL A 34 9.15 6.44 8.22
N LYS A 35 9.07 7.01 7.02
CA LYS A 35 8.27 8.20 6.72
C LYS A 35 7.13 7.80 5.79
N VAL A 36 5.91 7.91 6.29
CA VAL A 36 4.68 7.62 5.53
C VAL A 36 4.07 8.93 5.04
N ARG A 37 3.76 9.01 3.75
CA ARG A 37 3.16 10.19 3.10
C ARG A 37 1.98 9.77 2.23
N PHE A 38 1.00 10.65 2.10
CA PHE A 38 -0.15 10.49 1.23
C PHE A 38 -0.21 11.66 0.26
N ASN A 39 -0.51 11.39 -1.02
CA ASN A 39 -0.78 12.46 -1.98
C ASN A 39 -2.30 12.72 -2.12
N GLN A 40 -2.66 13.72 -2.93
CA GLN A 40 -4.05 14.09 -3.20
C GLN A 40 -4.89 12.97 -3.87
N HIS A 41 -4.22 11.96 -4.45
CA HIS A 41 -4.85 10.79 -5.08
C HIS A 41 -4.95 9.59 -4.11
N GLY A 42 -4.59 9.78 -2.84
CA GLY A 42 -4.60 8.70 -1.84
C GLY A 42 -3.49 7.66 -2.03
N VAL A 43 -2.47 7.90 -2.86
CA VAL A 43 -1.31 7.00 -2.97
C VAL A 43 -0.44 7.16 -1.71
N MET A 44 -0.10 6.03 -1.08
CA MET A 44 0.77 5.98 0.09
C MET A 44 2.23 5.77 -0.34
N SER A 45 3.11 6.68 0.07
CA SER A 45 4.57 6.57 -0.06
C SER A 45 5.17 6.18 1.29
N ASN A 46 5.84 5.03 1.35
CA ASN A 46 6.55 4.54 2.52
C ASN A 46 8.05 4.62 2.27
N GLN A 47 8.70 5.64 2.85
CA GLN A 47 10.15 5.81 2.73
C GLN A 47 10.86 5.26 3.96
N PHE A 48 11.70 4.26 3.74
CA PHE A 48 12.49 3.51 4.69
C PHE A 48 13.91 4.08 4.76
N ILE A 49 14.31 4.57 5.93
CA ILE A 49 15.66 5.08 6.17
C ILE A 49 16.48 3.96 6.77
N LEU A 50 17.32 3.31 5.97
CA LEU A 50 18.06 2.12 6.34
C LEU A 50 19.24 2.44 7.27
N ARG A 51 19.58 1.49 8.15
CA ARG A 51 20.80 1.55 8.97
C ARG A 51 22.01 1.29 8.08
N SER A 52 22.98 2.20 8.09
CA SER A 52 24.21 2.10 7.29
C SER A 52 25.34 2.83 8.01
N ARG A 53 26.58 2.33 7.88
CA ARG A 53 27.78 2.83 8.58
C ARG A 53 28.51 3.97 7.87
N GLY A 54 27.99 4.46 6.74
CA GLY A 54 28.66 5.53 5.98
C GLY A 54 27.68 6.47 5.31
N ARG A 55 26.94 5.97 4.32
CA ARG A 55 25.94 6.77 3.58
C ARG A 55 24.52 6.42 4.00
N GLN A 56 23.64 7.42 4.03
CA GLN A 56 22.21 7.20 4.20
C GLN A 56 21.67 6.43 2.99
N LEU A 57 21.08 5.26 3.25
CA LEU A 57 20.40 4.47 2.24
C LEU A 57 18.90 4.63 2.44
N LEU A 58 18.17 4.81 1.34
CA LEU A 58 16.73 5.00 1.32
C LEU A 58 16.11 3.93 0.43
N CYS A 59 14.99 3.37 0.87
CA CYS A 59 14.12 2.52 0.06
C CYS A 59 12.71 3.15 0.09
N GLU A 60 12.00 3.18 -1.03
CA GLU A 60 10.66 3.73 -1.10
C GLU A 60 9.71 2.70 -1.72
N ALA A 61 8.56 2.50 -1.06
CA ALA A 61 7.48 1.68 -1.57
C ALA A 61 6.23 2.55 -1.79
N LEU A 62 5.68 2.49 -3.00
CA LEU A 62 4.44 3.17 -3.37
C LEU A 62 3.29 2.16 -3.34
N VAL A 63 2.21 2.51 -2.64
CA VAL A 63 1.02 1.66 -2.51
C VAL A 63 -0.19 2.46 -2.98
N CYS A 64 -0.82 1.97 -4.04
CA CYS A 64 -2.06 2.53 -4.55
C CYS A 64 -3.23 2.16 -3.63
N PRO A 65 -4.21 3.06 -3.46
CA PRO A 65 -5.45 2.71 -2.77
C PRO A 65 -6.19 1.64 -3.56
N THR A 66 -6.96 0.81 -2.87
CA THR A 66 -7.94 -0.08 -3.50
C THR A 66 -9.01 0.78 -4.18
N ALA A 67 -9.48 0.36 -5.37
CA ALA A 67 -10.64 0.98 -6.00
C ALA A 67 -11.77 1.07 -4.97
N GLU A 68 -12.37 2.26 -4.85
CA GLU A 68 -13.37 2.57 -3.84
C GLU A 68 -14.40 1.43 -3.76
N GLN A 69 -14.42 0.71 -2.64
CA GLN A 69 -15.68 0.13 -2.20
C GLN A 69 -16.51 1.34 -1.81
N VAL A 70 -17.32 1.83 -2.73
CA VAL A 70 -18.43 2.73 -2.41
C VAL A 70 -19.20 2.02 -1.30
N LEU A 71 -19.01 2.45 -0.06
CA LEU A 71 -19.62 1.86 1.14
C LEU A 71 -21.11 2.19 1.13
N ASN A 72 -21.85 1.50 0.27
CA ASN A 72 -23.30 1.42 0.31
C ASN A 72 -23.68 0.04 0.87
N GLY A 73 -23.72 -0.08 2.20
CA GLY A 73 -24.37 -1.20 2.90
C GLY A 73 -23.48 -2.40 3.29
N PRO A 74 -23.97 -3.27 4.21
CA PRO A 74 -23.17 -4.31 4.85
C PRO A 74 -23.04 -5.52 3.93
N GLY A 75 -21.85 -5.76 3.40
CA GLY A 75 -21.62 -6.93 2.54
C GLY A 75 -20.18 -7.02 2.06
N LEU A 76 -19.32 -7.60 2.90
CA LEU A 76 -18.04 -8.16 2.49
C LEU A 76 -18.24 -9.15 1.34
N GLN A 77 -17.80 -8.81 0.12
CA GLN A 77 -17.26 -9.80 -0.84
C GLN A 77 -16.20 -9.14 -1.73
N ALA A 78 -14.97 -9.09 -1.24
CA ALA A 78 -13.80 -8.95 -2.11
C ALA A 78 -13.50 -10.33 -2.70
N HIS A 79 -13.95 -10.57 -3.93
CA HIS A 79 -13.56 -11.72 -4.72
C HIS A 79 -12.06 -11.56 -5.08
N GLN A 80 -11.17 -12.16 -4.30
CA GLN A 80 -9.77 -12.34 -4.69
C GLN A 80 -9.71 -13.42 -5.77
N GLN A 81 -9.46 -13.01 -7.02
CA GLN A 81 -8.91 -13.94 -8.01
C GLN A 81 -7.45 -14.20 -7.66
N SER A 82 -7.21 -15.33 -6.99
CA SER A 82 -5.90 -15.94 -6.86
C SER A 82 -5.38 -16.31 -8.26
N GLN A 83 -4.42 -15.56 -8.79
CA GLN A 83 -3.58 -16.10 -9.87
C GLN A 83 -2.59 -17.08 -9.24
N SER A 84 -2.88 -18.38 -9.41
CA SER A 84 -1.95 -19.46 -9.16
C SER A 84 -0.75 -19.31 -10.11
N VAL A 85 0.45 -19.18 -9.55
CA VAL A 85 1.69 -19.37 -10.30
C VAL A 85 1.79 -20.87 -10.66
N PRO A 86 1.87 -21.27 -11.93
CA PRO A 86 2.05 -22.68 -12.26
C PRO A 86 3.46 -23.12 -11.82
N ALA A 87 3.49 -24.11 -10.92
CA ALA A 87 4.68 -24.89 -10.63
C ALA A 87 4.96 -25.79 -11.84
N SER A 88 5.87 -25.37 -12.72
CA SER A 88 6.43 -26.26 -13.74
C SER A 88 7.67 -26.95 -13.19
N GLU A 89 7.42 -28.15 -12.65
CA GLU A 89 8.16 -29.40 -12.81
C GLU A 89 9.69 -29.43 -12.66
N SER A 90 10.08 -30.06 -11.54
CA SER A 90 11.25 -30.92 -11.41
C SER A 90 11.27 -32.01 -12.49
N MET A 91 12.35 -32.08 -13.27
CA MET A 91 12.81 -33.31 -13.91
C MET A 91 14.29 -33.45 -13.59
N GLY A 92 14.60 -34.40 -12.70
CA GLY A 92 15.96 -34.87 -12.53
C GLY A 92 16.43 -35.59 -13.79
N TYR A 93 17.71 -35.41 -14.11
CA TYR A 93 18.71 -36.47 -14.16
C TYR A 93 20.04 -35.87 -13.70
#